data_AF-A0A1W9SS76-F1
#
_entry.id   AF-A0A1W9SS76-F1
#
_cell.length_a   1.000
_cell.length_b   1.000
_cell.length_c   1.000
_cell.angle_alpha   90.00
_cell.angle_beta   90.00
_cell.angle_gamma   90.00
#
_symmetry.space_group_name_H-M   'P 1'
#
loop_
_entity.id
_entity.type
_entity.pdbx_description
1 polymer ?
#
loop_
_entity_poly.entity_id
_entity_poly.type
_entity_poly.pdbx_seq_one_letter_code
_entity_poly.pdbx_strand_id
1 'polypeptide(L)' 'MIEERIRLFEKKYQISFRNFEIQLFKEEENFEKWDDYMEWKAYLKSFHHLKIKKEQIKNGNYQIS' A
#
# COMPACT_ATOMS: atom_id res chain seq x y z
N MET A 1 9.50 7.76 -4.74
CA MET A 1 9.39 7.09 -3.42
C MET A 1 8.18 6.16 -3.40
N ILE A 2 8.14 5.10 -2.59
CA ILE A 2 7.01 4.13 -2.57
C ILE A 2 5.65 4.80 -2.35
N GLU A 3 5.61 5.88 -1.56
CA GLU A 3 4.42 6.72 -1.34
C GLU A 3 3.91 7.41 -2.61
N GLU A 4 4.80 7.75 -3.53
CA GLU A 4 4.47 8.41 -4.79
C GLU A 4 3.78 7.45 -5.75
N ARG A 5 4.23 6.18 -5.79
CA ARG A 5 3.55 5.11 -6.53
C ARG A 5 2.12 4.91 -6.01
N ILE A 6 1.94 4.83 -4.69
CA ILE A 6 0.62 4.70 -4.05
C ILE A 6 -0.30 5.87 -4.45
N ARG A 7 0.21 7.11 -4.39
CA ARG A 7 -0.55 8.30 -4.81
C ARG A 7 -0.87 8.32 -6.30
N LEU A 8 0.02 7.81 -7.16
CA LEU A 8 -0.24 7.68 -8.59
C LEU A 8 -1.40 6.71 -8.85
N PHE A 9 -1.47 5.59 -8.13
CA PHE A 9 -2.59 4.67 -8.23
C PHE A 9 -3.90 5.27 -7.70
N GLU A 10 -3.87 5.95 -6.54
CA GLU A 10 -5.05 6.69 -6.03
C GLU A 10 -5.53 7.75 -7.03
N LYS A 11 -4.61 8.41 -7.75
CA LYS A 11 -4.96 9.43 -8.74
C LYS A 11 -5.42 8.81 -10.08
N LYS A 12 -4.86 7.67 -10.49
CA LYS A 12 -5.23 6.89 -11.68
C LYS A 12 -6.66 6.37 -11.56
N TYR A 13 -6.99 5.78 -10.41
CA TYR A 13 -8.30 5.18 -10.17
C TYR A 13 -9.29 6.12 -9.49
N GLN A 14 -8.84 7.25 -8.93
CA GLN A 14 -9.64 8.21 -8.15
C GLN A 14 -10.44 7.58 -7.00
N ILE A 15 -10.02 6.41 -6.54
CA ILE A 15 -10.63 5.69 -5.43
C ILE A 15 -9.55 5.22 -4.49
N SER A 16 -9.93 5.04 -3.22
CA SER A 16 -9.03 4.46 -2.22
C SER A 16 -8.74 3.00 -2.56
N PHE A 17 -7.55 2.52 -2.17
CA PHE A 17 -7.13 1.11 -2.34
C PHE A 17 -8.21 0.11 -1.90
N ARG A 18 -8.90 0.38 -0.79
CA ARG A 18 -9.99 -0.46 -0.29
C ARG A 18 -11.19 -0.53 -1.23
N ASN A 19 -11.57 0.59 -1.85
CA ASN A 19 -12.67 0.60 -2.83
C ASN A 19 -12.25 -0.07 -4.13
N PHE A 20 -10.98 0.09 -4.54
CA PHE A 20 -10.43 -0.63 -5.69
C PHE A 20 -10.46 -2.14 -5.46
N GLU A 21 -10.08 -2.61 -4.27
CA GLU A 21 -10.18 -4.03 -3.90
C GLU A 21 -11.64 -4.52 -3.98
N ILE A 22 -12.59 -3.78 -3.39
CA ILE A 22 -14.01 -4.15 -3.44
C ILE A 22 -14.55 -4.21 -4.88
N GLN A 23 -14.13 -3.28 -5.75
CA GLN A 23 -14.49 -3.32 -7.17
C GLN A 23 -13.84 -4.49 -7.90
N LEU A 24 -12.54 -4.73 -7.67
CA LEU A 24 -11.79 -5.83 -8.27
C LEU A 24 -12.42 -7.20 -7.96
N PHE A 25 -12.89 -7.40 -6.73
CA PHE A 25 -13.57 -8.64 -6.31
C PHE A 25 -15.03 -8.73 -6.79
N LYS A 26 -15.65 -7.61 -7.20
CA LYS A 26 -17.04 -7.56 -7.68
C LYS A 26 -17.15 -7.57 -9.20
N GLU A 27 -16.15 -7.06 -9.90
CA GLU A 27 -16.06 -7.11 -11.35
C GLU A 27 -15.54 -8.48 -11.84
N GLU A 28 -15.71 -8.73 -13.13
CA GLU A 28 -15.12 -9.89 -13.80
C GLU A 28 -13.58 -9.87 -13.68
N GLU A 29 -12.96 -11.05 -13.55
CA GLU A 29 -11.51 -11.19 -13.38
C GLU A 29 -10.75 -10.52 -14.51
N ASN A 30 -10.24 -9.32 -14.21
CA ASN A 30 -9.47 -8.54 -15.16
C ASN A 30 -8.00 -8.59 -14.75
N PHE A 31 -7.22 -9.40 -15.46
CA PHE A 31 -5.80 -9.64 -15.16
C PHE A 31 -4.99 -8.35 -15.04
N GLU A 32 -5.29 -7.33 -15.86
CA GLU A 32 -4.62 -6.03 -15.79
C GLU A 32 -4.89 -5.30 -14.46
N LYS A 33 -6.16 -5.29 -14.01
CA LYS A 33 -6.53 -4.70 -12.72
C LYS A 33 -5.94 -5.50 -11.54
N TRP A 34 -5.84 -6.82 -11.68
CA TRP A 34 -5.19 -7.69 -10.69
C TRP A 34 -3.69 -7.44 -10.59
N ASP A 35 -3.01 -7.20 -11.72
CA ASP A 35 -1.59 -6.83 -11.75
C ASP A 35 -1.36 -5.48 -11.07
N ASP A 36 -2.18 -4.47 -11.44
CA ASP A 36 -2.18 -3.15 -10.80
C ASP A 36 -2.48 -3.24 -9.28
N TYR A 37 -3.40 -4.13 -8.86
CA TYR A 37 -3.70 -4.40 -7.44
C TYR A 37 -2.50 -4.99 -6.70
N MET A 38 -1.85 -5.99 -7.28
CA MET A 38 -0.70 -6.67 -6.68
C MET A 38 0.48 -5.70 -6.52
N GLU A 39 0.75 -4.89 -7.55
CA GLU A 39 1.77 -3.84 -7.49
C GLU A 39 1.44 -2.81 -6.39
N TRP A 40 0.20 -2.31 -6.35
CA TRP A 40 -0.22 -1.33 -5.34
C TRP A 40 -0.16 -1.89 -3.90
N LYS A 41 -0.59 -3.15 -3.71
CA LYS A 41 -0.52 -3.85 -2.42
C LYS A 41 0.92 -4.06 -1.96
N ALA A 42 1.83 -4.40 -2.86
CA ALA A 42 3.24 -4.55 -2.56
C ALA A 42 3.87 -3.21 -2.10
N TYR A 43 3.51 -2.10 -2.74
CA TYR A 43 3.95 -0.77 -2.31
C TYR A 43 3.38 -0.41 -0.93
N LEU A 44 2.09 -0.62 -0.68
CA LEU A 44 1.49 -0.37 0.64
C LEU A 44 2.15 -1.19 1.74
N LYS A 45 2.41 -2.47 1.49
CA LYS A 45 3.08 -3.35 2.46
C LYS A 45 4.49 -2.89 2.74
N SER A 46 5.24 -2.52 1.70
CA SER A 46 6.60 -1.97 1.82
C SER A 46 6.60 -0.66 2.62
N PHE A 47 5.66 0.24 2.34
CA PHE A 47 5.51 1.50 3.06
C PHE A 47 5.16 1.26 4.54
N HIS A 48 4.21 0.38 4.81
CA HIS A 48 3.81 0.02 6.17
C HIS A 48 4.98 -0.62 6.94
N HIS A 49 5.72 -1.52 6.30
CA HIS A 49 6.91 -2.14 6.88
C HIS A 49 7.97 -1.10 7.23
N LEU A 50 8.27 -0.17 6.31
CA LEU A 50 9.21 0.93 6.57
C LEU A 50 8.73 1.85 7.71
N LYS A 51 7.43 2.16 7.75
CA LYS A 51 6.82 2.96 8.81
C LYS A 51 6.94 2.27 10.17
N ILE A 52 6.58 0.98 10.25
CA ILE A 52 6.74 0.17 11.46
C ILE A 52 8.21 0.12 11.87
N LYS A 53 9.14 -0.14 10.94
CA LYS A 53 10.58 -0.18 11.25
C LYS A 53 11.04 1.16 11.84
N LYS A 54 10.61 2.26 11.26
CA LYS A 54 10.90 3.62 11.75
C LYS A 54 10.32 3.86 13.14
N GLU A 55 9.10 3.38 13.40
CA GLU A 55 8.43 3.50 14.69
C GLU A 55 9.04 2.59 15.76
N GLN A 56 9.44 1.37 15.40
CA GLN A 56 10.18 0.45 16.28
C GLN A 56 11.58 0.97 16.61
N ILE A 57 12.28 1.61 15.68
CA ILE A 57 13.55 2.28 15.99
C ILE A 57 13.30 3.47 16.94
N LYS A 58 12.20 4.21 16.73
CA LYS A 58 11.85 5.36 17.59
C LYS A 58 11.46 4.92 19.01
N ASN A 59 10.71 3.83 19.15
CA ASN A 59 10.29 3.28 20.46
C ASN A 59 11.35 2.38 21.11
N GLY A 60 12.17 1.67 20.33
CA GLY A 60 13.23 0.77 20.79
C GLY A 60 14.47 1.49 21.33
N ASN A 61 14.61 2.79 21.08
CA ASN A 61 15.66 3.62 21.67
C ASN A 61 15.38 4.09 23.11
N TYR A 62 14.29 3.65 23.74
CA TYR A 62 13.95 3.98 25.14
C TYR A 62 14.22 2.83 26.14
N GLN A 63 15.02 1.84 25.78
CA GLN A 63 15.65 0.95 26.77
C GLN A 63 17.17 1.14 26.76
N ILE A 64 17.60 2.32 27.18
CA ILE A 64 18.93 2.51 27.76
C ILE A 64 18.67 2.90 29.23
N SER A 65 18.54 1.89 30.09
CA SER A 65 18.95 1.85 31.51
C SER A 65 18.29 0.66 32.20
#